data_AF-A0A970AHI8-F1
#
_entry.id   AF-A0A970AHI8-F1
#
_cell.length_a   1.000
_cell.length_b   1.000
_cell.length_c   1.000
_cell.angle_alpha   90.00
_cell.angle_beta   90.00
_cell.angle_gamma   90.00
#
_symmetry.space_group_name_H-M   'P 1'
#
loop_
_entity.id
_entity.type
_entity.pdbx_description
1 polymer ?
#
loop_
_entity_poly.entity_id
_entity_poly.type
_entity_poly.pdbx_seq_one_letter_code
_entity_poly.pdbx_strand_id
1 'polypeptide(L)'
;MSPCPRGTISYRIKSGDTYHSIARRFNTQVAAIISVNPGVDPKNLRVGQNICIPVRRKVVPCSPANRYVIKAGDTFSKLAQRYGLSVAALTAANPGVDPLNLQVGQIICLPVRRRRRF
;
A
#
# COMPACT_ATOMS: atom_id res chain seq x y z
N MET A 1 8.72 18.93 9.18
CA MET A 1 9.09 17.95 8.13
C MET A 1 7.88 17.77 7.24
N SER A 2 7.98 18.07 5.95
CA SER A 2 6.90 17.84 5.00
C SER A 2 6.55 16.35 4.97
N PRO A 3 5.26 15.98 4.90
CA PRO A 3 4.86 14.59 4.77
C PRO A 3 5.41 14.01 3.46
N CYS A 4 5.72 12.72 3.48
CA CYS A 4 6.20 12.02 2.30
C CYS A 4 5.19 12.12 1.13
N PRO A 5 5.65 12.30 -0.12
CA PRO A 5 4.76 12.38 -1.29
C PRO A 5 3.87 11.14 -1.42
N ARG A 6 2.72 11.30 -2.09
CA ARG A 6 1.84 10.15 -2.43
C ARG A 6 2.64 9.09 -3.19
N GLY A 7 2.39 7.81 -2.86
CA GLY A 7 3.13 6.68 -3.44
C GLY A 7 4.46 6.36 -2.76
N THR A 8 4.81 7.09 -1.70
CA THR A 8 5.98 6.80 -0.86
C THR A 8 5.57 6.55 0.58
N ILE A 9 6.47 5.96 1.37
CA ILE A 9 6.31 5.76 2.82
C ILE A 9 7.50 6.34 3.56
N SER A 10 7.29 6.85 4.78
CA SER A 10 8.39 7.30 5.64
C SER A 10 9.16 6.09 6.17
N TYR A 11 10.47 6.15 6.09
CA TYR A 11 11.39 5.13 6.59
C TYR A 11 12.50 5.78 7.41
N ARG A 12 12.68 5.30 8.64
CA ARG A 12 13.77 5.72 9.51
C ARG A 12 14.98 4.83 9.28
N ILE A 13 16.09 5.44 8.89
CA ILE A 13 17.38 4.76 8.64
C ILE A 13 17.85 4.06 9.91
N LYS A 14 18.30 2.82 9.74
CA LYS A 14 18.85 1.97 10.80
C LYS A 14 20.36 1.77 10.60
N SER A 15 21.03 1.31 11.65
CA SER A 15 22.43 0.89 11.53
C SER A 15 22.57 -0.19 10.47
N GLY A 16 23.56 -0.03 9.57
CA GLY A 16 23.82 -0.95 8.45
C GLY A 16 22.95 -0.74 7.20
N ASP A 17 22.02 0.22 7.20
CA ASP A 17 21.26 0.55 6.00
C ASP A 17 22.15 1.22 4.93
N THR A 18 21.93 0.84 3.67
CA THR A 18 22.45 1.53 2.49
C THR A 18 21.28 1.77 1.54
N TYR A 19 21.40 2.71 0.61
CA TYR A 19 20.38 2.87 -0.43
C TYR A 19 20.13 1.57 -1.20
N HIS A 20 21.17 0.76 -1.44
CA HIS A 20 21.05 -0.53 -2.11
C HIS A 20 20.25 -1.55 -1.30
N SER A 21 20.52 -1.69 0.00
CA SER A 21 19.79 -2.64 0.86
C SER A 21 18.33 -2.21 1.05
N ILE A 22 18.08 -0.91 1.18
CA ILE A 22 16.73 -0.34 1.27
C ILE A 22 15.97 -0.56 -0.05
N ALA A 23 16.57 -0.24 -1.20
CA ALA A 23 15.94 -0.41 -2.51
C ALA A 23 15.52 -1.87 -2.74
N ARG A 24 16.40 -2.82 -2.42
CA ARG A 24 16.11 -4.26 -2.50
C ARG A 24 14.95 -4.64 -1.58
N ARG A 25 14.96 -4.18 -0.33
CA ARG A 25 13.92 -4.48 0.67
C ARG A 25 12.53 -4.02 0.23
N PHE A 26 12.44 -2.83 -0.36
CA PHE A 26 11.18 -2.23 -0.77
C PHE A 26 10.83 -2.46 -2.24
N ASN A 27 11.60 -3.31 -2.93
CA ASN A 27 11.42 -3.63 -4.34
C ASN A 27 11.30 -2.35 -5.21
N THR A 28 12.26 -1.45 -5.03
CA THR A 28 12.40 -0.17 -5.75
C THR A 28 13.83 0.00 -6.24
N GLN A 29 14.14 1.16 -6.83
CA GLN A 29 15.48 1.48 -7.34
C GLN A 29 16.12 2.57 -6.49
N VAL A 30 17.46 2.54 -6.35
CA VAL A 30 18.22 3.58 -5.63
C VAL A 30 17.93 4.96 -6.20
N ALA A 31 17.97 5.11 -7.53
CA ALA A 31 17.67 6.37 -8.21
C ALA A 31 16.26 6.90 -7.89
N ALA A 32 15.28 6.01 -7.76
CA ALA A 32 13.92 6.38 -7.38
C ALA A 32 13.81 6.82 -5.91
N ILE A 33 14.62 6.25 -5.02
CA ILE A 33 14.69 6.72 -3.63
C ILE A 33 15.31 8.12 -3.61
N ILE A 34 16.41 8.36 -4.33
CA ILE A 34 17.07 9.67 -4.34
C ILE A 34 16.15 10.74 -4.93
N SER A 35 15.44 10.45 -6.03
CA SER A 35 14.60 11.44 -6.71
C SER A 35 13.42 11.95 -5.87
N VAL A 36 12.86 11.12 -4.98
CA VAL A 36 11.78 11.54 -4.07
C VAL A 36 12.28 12.20 -2.79
N ASN A 37 13.60 12.33 -2.59
CA ASN A 37 14.23 12.96 -1.44
C ASN A 37 15.23 14.06 -1.86
N PRO A 38 14.81 15.13 -2.56
CA PRO A 38 15.72 16.14 -3.12
C PRO A 38 16.56 16.90 -2.06
N GLY A 39 16.13 16.89 -0.79
CA GLY A 39 16.86 17.52 0.32
C GLY A 39 17.77 16.57 1.12
N VAL A 40 17.96 15.32 0.66
CA VAL A 40 18.82 14.34 1.33
C VAL A 40 20.08 14.12 0.51
N ASP A 41 21.24 14.30 1.14
CA ASP A 41 22.53 14.00 0.51
C ASP A 41 22.67 12.48 0.27
N PRO A 42 22.75 12.03 -1.00
CA PRO A 42 22.84 10.61 -1.34
C PRO A 42 24.17 9.97 -0.93
N LYS A 43 25.18 10.77 -0.56
CA LYS A 43 26.48 10.27 -0.08
C LYS A 43 26.56 10.22 1.45
N ASN A 44 25.58 10.75 2.17
CA ASN A 44 25.63 10.92 3.62
C ASN A 44 24.33 10.48 4.30
N LEU A 45 24.05 9.18 4.22
CA LEU A 45 22.88 8.58 4.87
C LEU A 45 23.15 8.38 6.37
N ARG A 46 22.33 8.98 7.23
CA ARG A 46 22.55 8.98 8.69
C ARG A 46 21.57 8.09 9.43
N VAL A 47 22.06 7.30 10.39
CA VAL A 47 21.19 6.51 11.28
C VAL A 47 20.21 7.45 12.01
N GLY A 48 18.94 7.06 12.03
CA GLY A 48 17.85 7.83 12.63
C GLY A 48 17.25 8.90 11.72
N GLN A 49 17.84 9.19 10.56
CA GLN A 49 17.26 10.07 9.54
C GLN A 49 15.97 9.45 8.97
N ASN A 50 14.97 10.28 8.68
CA ASN A 50 13.78 9.85 7.95
C ASN A 50 13.94 10.20 6.46
N ILE A 51 13.66 9.22 5.60
CA ILE A 51 13.58 9.40 4.15
C ILE A 51 12.26 8.81 3.62
N CYS A 52 11.83 9.26 2.46
CA CYS A 52 10.66 8.72 1.77
C CYS A 52 11.07 7.61 0.80
N ILE A 53 10.45 6.44 0.91
CA ILE A 53 10.73 5.29 0.05
C ILE A 53 9.59 5.11 -0.95
N PRO A 54 9.85 5.16 -2.27
CA PRO A 54 8.85 4.81 -3.26
C PRO A 54 8.44 3.36 -3.09
N VAL A 55 7.15 3.13 -2.96
CA VAL A 55 6.59 1.78 -2.90
C VAL A 55 5.77 1.56 -4.16
N ARG A 56 6.16 0.54 -4.94
CA ARG A 56 5.30 0.04 -6.01
C ARG A 56 4.14 -0.70 -5.35
N ARG A 57 3.04 0.01 -5.08
CA ARG A 57 1.78 -0.66 -4.81
C ARG A 57 1.44 -1.45 -6.07
N LYS A 58 1.54 -2.77 -6.02
CA LYS A 58 0.90 -3.63 -7.02
C LYS A 58 -0.59 -3.36 -6.88
N VAL A 59 -1.10 -2.43 -7.67
CA VAL A 59 -2.54 -2.28 -7.89
C VAL A 59 -2.91 -3.54 -8.66
N VAL A 60 -3.35 -4.57 -7.94
CA VAL A 60 -3.90 -5.76 -8.58
C VAL A 60 -5.19 -5.30 -9.24
N PRO A 61 -5.31 -5.31 -10.58
CA PRO A 61 -6.54 -4.91 -11.23
C PRO A 61 -7.68 -5.77 -10.69
N CYS A 62 -8.79 -5.14 -10.32
CA CYS A 62 -9.90 -5.91 -9.79
C CYS A 62 -10.51 -6.76 -10.89
N SER A 63 -10.25 -8.07 -10.86
CA SER A 63 -10.89 -8.99 -11.79
C SER A 63 -12.42 -8.88 -11.65
N PRO A 64 -13.19 -8.99 -12.74
CA PRO A 64 -14.65 -8.96 -12.67
C PRO A 64 -15.21 -9.95 -11.63
N ALA A 65 -14.56 -11.11 -11.53
CA ALA A 65 -14.86 -12.19 -10.59
C ALA A 65 -14.69 -11.84 -9.10
N ASN A 66 -14.03 -10.73 -8.79
CA ASN A 66 -13.74 -10.25 -7.43
C ASN A 66 -14.43 -8.91 -7.12
N ARG A 67 -15.31 -8.43 -8.01
CA ARG A 67 -16.12 -7.24 -7.74
C ARG A 67 -17.25 -7.58 -6.78
N TYR A 68 -17.50 -6.68 -5.84
CA TYR A 68 -18.61 -6.77 -4.92
C TYR A 68 -19.34 -5.43 -4.87
N VAL A 69 -20.67 -5.49 -4.93
CA VAL A 69 -21.56 -4.32 -4.84
C VAL A 69 -21.97 -4.17 -3.38
N ILE A 70 -21.64 -3.04 -2.77
CA ILE A 70 -21.99 -2.71 -1.39
C ILE A 70 -23.52 -2.75 -1.21
N LYS A 71 -23.96 -3.42 -0.14
CA LYS A 71 -25.35 -3.54 0.28
C LYS A 71 -25.60 -2.75 1.57
N ALA A 72 -26.88 -2.50 1.86
CA ALA A 72 -27.27 -1.82 3.10
C ALA A 72 -26.72 -2.55 4.33
N GLY A 73 -26.04 -1.81 5.21
CA GLY A 73 -25.45 -2.35 6.44
C GLY A 73 -24.09 -3.04 6.30
N ASP A 74 -23.53 -3.08 5.08
CA ASP A 74 -22.15 -3.53 4.87
C ASP A 74 -21.15 -2.57 5.50
N THR A 75 -20.11 -3.14 6.09
CA THR A 75 -18.90 -2.42 6.52
C THR A 75 -17.68 -3.21 6.06
N PHE A 76 -16.53 -2.55 5.92
CA PHE A 76 -15.29 -3.27 5.62
C PHE A 76 -14.98 -4.35 6.65
N SER A 77 -15.30 -4.13 7.94
CA SER A 77 -15.10 -5.14 8.99
C SER A 77 -15.98 -6.38 8.78
N LYS A 78 -17.27 -6.21 8.49
CA LYS A 78 -18.20 -7.34 8.24
C LYS A 78 -17.82 -8.10 6.96
N LEU A 79 -17.45 -7.38 5.91
CA LEU A 79 -17.01 -7.99 4.65
C LEU A 79 -15.68 -8.72 4.84
N ALA A 80 -14.71 -8.12 5.54
CA ALA A 80 -13.44 -8.75 5.84
C ALA A 80 -13.64 -10.07 6.60
N GLN A 81 -14.46 -10.06 7.66
CA GLN A 81 -14.82 -11.27 8.39
C GLN A 81 -15.47 -12.33 7.49
N ARG A 82 -16.49 -11.93 6.71
CA ARG A 82 -17.24 -12.85 5.83
C ARG A 82 -16.37 -13.54 4.79
N TYR A 83 -15.40 -12.83 4.23
CA TYR A 83 -14.55 -13.35 3.14
C TYR A 83 -13.17 -13.83 3.62
N GLY A 84 -12.91 -13.88 4.93
CA GLY A 84 -11.61 -14.27 5.48
C GLY A 84 -10.47 -13.34 5.07
N LEU A 85 -10.74 -12.05 4.98
CA LEU A 85 -9.78 -10.98 4.67
C LEU A 85 -9.49 -10.15 5.93
N SER A 86 -8.42 -9.36 5.89
CA SER A 86 -8.24 -8.26 6.84
C SER A 86 -8.82 -6.96 6.28
N VAL A 87 -9.28 -6.07 7.16
CA VAL A 87 -9.69 -4.70 6.77
C VAL A 87 -8.55 -4.00 6.04
N ALA A 88 -7.30 -4.15 6.51
CA ALA A 88 -6.13 -3.59 5.86
C ALA A 88 -5.94 -4.09 4.41
N ALA A 89 -6.16 -5.38 4.14
CA ALA A 89 -6.10 -5.92 2.79
C ALA A 89 -7.23 -5.36 1.91
N LEU A 90 -8.42 -5.20 2.46
CA LEU A 90 -9.57 -4.64 1.74
C LEU A 90 -9.36 -3.16 1.41
N THR A 91 -8.89 -2.34 2.35
CA THR A 91 -8.51 -0.94 2.11
C THR A 91 -7.39 -0.82 1.11
N ALA A 92 -6.37 -1.68 1.17
CA ALA A 92 -5.26 -1.67 0.22
C ALA A 92 -5.71 -2.01 -1.21
N ALA A 93 -6.69 -2.91 -1.37
CA ALA A 93 -7.26 -3.29 -2.65
C ALA A 93 -8.20 -2.23 -3.25
N ASN A 94 -8.67 -1.28 -2.45
CA ASN A 94 -9.65 -0.26 -2.83
C ASN A 94 -9.11 1.16 -2.60
N PRO A 95 -7.99 1.56 -3.25
CA PRO A 95 -7.47 2.91 -3.11
C PRO A 95 -8.52 3.94 -3.55
N GLY A 96 -8.79 4.93 -2.69
CA GLY A 96 -9.79 5.97 -2.94
C GLY A 96 -11.20 5.66 -2.42
N VAL A 97 -11.43 4.47 -1.86
CA VAL A 97 -12.67 4.17 -1.13
C VAL A 97 -12.49 4.53 0.34
N ASP A 98 -13.42 5.32 0.88
CA ASP A 98 -13.50 5.61 2.31
C ASP A 98 -14.23 4.45 3.04
N PRO A 99 -13.55 3.67 3.90
CA PRO A 99 -14.16 2.57 4.63
C PRO A 99 -15.28 2.98 5.60
N LEU A 100 -15.31 4.26 6.01
CA LEU A 100 -16.28 4.80 6.96
C LEU A 100 -17.51 5.40 6.25
N ASN A 101 -17.46 5.57 4.93
CA ASN A 101 -18.51 6.18 4.13
C ASN A 101 -18.82 5.35 2.87
N LEU A 102 -19.16 4.08 3.08
CA LEU A 102 -19.54 3.18 1.99
C LEU A 102 -20.94 3.48 1.49
N GLN A 103 -21.10 3.56 0.18
CA GLN A 103 -22.39 3.85 -0.46
C GLN A 103 -23.02 2.56 -0.99
N VAL A 104 -24.32 2.37 -0.77
CA VAL A 104 -25.05 1.24 -1.38
C VAL A 104 -24.96 1.34 -2.90
N GLY A 105 -24.66 0.22 -3.57
CA GLY A 105 -24.42 0.19 -5.01
C GLY A 105 -22.96 0.45 -5.42
N GLN A 106 -22.12 0.95 -4.51
CA GLN A 106 -20.69 1.13 -4.77
C GLN A 106 -20.02 -0.21 -5.08
N ILE A 107 -19.18 -0.24 -6.11
CA ILE A 107 -18.38 -1.42 -6.45
C ILE A 107 -17.03 -1.34 -5.76
N ILE A 108 -16.70 -2.36 -4.99
CA ILE A 108 -15.39 -2.57 -4.39
C ILE A 108 -14.76 -3.86 -4.92
N CYS A 109 -13.44 -3.97 -4.76
CA CYS A 109 -12.69 -5.17 -5.01
C CYS A 109 -12.49 -6.00 -3.73
N LEU A 110 -12.82 -7.28 -3.79
CA LEU A 110 -12.47 -8.25 -2.76
C LEU A 110 -11.19 -9.00 -3.20
N PRO A 111 -10.04 -8.83 -2.51
CA PRO A 111 -8.79 -9.53 -2.84
C PRO A 111 -8.81 -11.02 -2.42
N VAL A 112 -9.92 -11.73 -2.68
CA VAL A 112 -10.05 -13.16 -2.43
C VAL A 112 -9.24 -13.95 -3.46
N ARG A 113 -8.45 -14.91 -2.98
CA ARG A 113 -7.79 -15.89 -3.84
C ARG A 113 -8.79 -16.99 -4.15
N ARG A 114 -9.19 -17.15 -5.42
CA ARG A 114 -9.95 -18.33 -5.82
C ARG A 114 -9.03 -19.55 -5.71
N ARG A 115 -9.38 -20.50 -4.85
CA ARG A 115 -8.75 -21.82 -4.92
C ARG A 115 -9.18 -22.44 -6.24
N ARG A 116 -8.22 -22.76 -7.11
CA ARG A 116 -8.49 -23.64 -8.25
C ARG A 116 -8.86 -24.99 -7.66
N ARG A 117 -10.11 -25.42 -7.84
CA ARG A 117 -10.48 -26.82 -7.61
C ARG A 117 -9.86 -27.59 -8.78
N PHE A 118 -8.99 -28.53 -8.47
CA PHE A 118 -8.54 -29.56 -9.41
C PHE A 118 -9.56 -30.68 -9.40
#